data_AF-A0A9W9P403-F1
#
_entry.id   AF-A0A9W9P403-F1
#
_cell.length_a   1.000
_cell.length_b   1.000
_cell.length_c   1.000
_cell.angle_alpha   90.00
_cell.angle_beta   90.00
_cell.angle_gamma   90.00
#
_symmetry.space_group_name_H-M   'P 1'
#
loop_
_entity.id
_entity.type
_entity.pdbx_description
1 polymer ?
#
loop_
_entity_poly.entity_id
_entity_poly.type
_entity_poly.pdbx_seq_one_letter_code
_entity_poly.pdbx_strand_id
1 'polypeptide(L)'
;MNTITDKPDWARKVFDENITSKWRNEVVESGQDVTLTMMDWVIQELQWKAGVLNQTDCIKVFDNGVFKSDTAIPKDLQQELKDASIDLSNVSDEEKDYHPNSEGKVVDLVHPSLFPVIYGRTRVLPDRIIGLDNSIESMGLGSIVPTPNDDQIKMFTGSRRRQVGIPVFSKSFQWLPCDVEFSDDGCKIVSYINNLHPEKHKDLYGVIEKIISRTVPLWNKSLEGKPFRGDRIRYKKVEYGDHPEPEPKYPGEHWDADSPEWDTFDEDAYLELYDAWEATRPILLPEPGKFEPKEHWEDDKVDLRRDFPGQRLQVIVKMANIELTPENPEYEGGSWHIEGQLVYRSNRCVYSGYK
;
A
#
# COMPACT_ATOMS: atom_id res chain seq x y z
N MET A 1 6.08 -10.37 -11.37
CA MET A 1 6.83 -9.15 -11.79
C MET A 1 7.80 -8.67 -10.71
N ASN A 2 7.34 -8.31 -9.51
CA ASN A 2 8.24 -7.74 -8.48
C ASN A 2 9.45 -8.64 -8.16
N THR A 3 9.22 -9.94 -7.99
CA THR A 3 10.25 -10.97 -7.79
C THR A 3 11.37 -10.94 -8.84
N ILE A 4 11.06 -10.62 -10.10
CA ILE A 4 12.08 -10.49 -11.15
C ILE A 4 12.83 -9.17 -10.99
N THR A 5 12.11 -8.07 -10.76
CA THR A 5 12.71 -6.75 -10.58
C THR A 5 13.51 -6.57 -9.28
N ASP A 6 13.44 -7.52 -8.34
CA ASP A 6 14.28 -7.56 -7.13
C ASP A 6 15.59 -8.34 -7.36
N LYS A 7 15.70 -9.08 -8.47
CA LYS A 7 16.96 -9.77 -8.81
C LYS A 7 17.99 -8.72 -9.27
N PRO A 8 19.26 -8.83 -8.83
CA PRO A 8 20.33 -7.94 -9.29
C PRO A 8 20.45 -7.95 -10.82
N ASP A 9 20.68 -6.79 -11.42
CA ASP A 9 20.82 -6.57 -12.87
C ASP A 9 19.65 -7.07 -13.73
N TRP A 10 18.44 -7.20 -13.16
CA TRP A 10 17.27 -7.70 -13.89
C TRP A 10 17.04 -6.94 -15.21
N ALA A 11 17.25 -5.61 -15.21
CA ALA A 11 17.03 -4.73 -16.35
C ALA A 11 17.94 -5.06 -17.55
N ARG A 12 19.14 -5.61 -17.30
CA ARG A 12 20.02 -6.15 -18.34
C ARG A 12 19.62 -7.59 -18.69
N LYS A 13 19.35 -8.41 -17.67
CA LYS A 13 19.10 -9.85 -17.79
C LYS A 13 17.79 -10.18 -18.52
N VAL A 14 16.81 -9.28 -18.53
CA VAL A 14 15.52 -9.46 -19.23
C VAL A 14 15.65 -9.55 -20.76
N PHE A 15 16.81 -9.16 -21.32
CA PHE A 15 17.11 -9.30 -22.74
C PHE A 15 17.89 -10.59 -23.08
N ASP A 16 18.24 -11.40 -22.07
CA ASP A 16 18.93 -12.68 -22.25
C ASP A 16 17.92 -13.83 -22.32
N GLU A 17 17.84 -14.49 -23.47
CA GLU A 17 16.90 -15.60 -23.70
C GLU A 17 17.13 -16.80 -22.77
N ASN A 18 18.38 -17.08 -22.40
CA ASN A 18 18.67 -18.19 -21.48
C ASN A 18 18.18 -17.87 -20.07
N ILE A 19 18.29 -16.61 -19.64
CA ILE A 19 17.83 -16.19 -18.32
C ILE A 19 16.30 -16.11 -18.28
N THR A 20 15.68 -15.49 -19.28
CA THR A 20 14.21 -15.40 -19.33
C THR A 20 13.55 -16.76 -19.47
N SER A 21 14.18 -17.72 -20.16
CA SER A 21 13.72 -19.12 -20.18
C SER A 21 13.76 -19.79 -18.80
N LYS A 22 14.78 -19.51 -17.98
CA LYS A 22 14.82 -19.99 -16.59
C LYS A 22 13.70 -19.37 -15.76
N TRP A 23 13.46 -18.06 -15.89
CA TRP A 23 12.36 -17.40 -15.19
C TRP A 23 10.99 -17.95 -15.60
N ARG A 24 10.80 -18.33 -16.87
CA ARG A 24 9.58 -19.01 -17.33
C ARG A 24 9.38 -20.33 -16.57
N ASN A 25 10.42 -21.16 -16.50
CA ASN A 25 10.34 -22.45 -15.80
C ASN A 25 10.09 -22.25 -14.30
N GLU A 26 10.77 -21.32 -13.65
CA GLU A 26 10.55 -20.98 -12.22
C GLU A 26 9.07 -20.65 -11.95
N VAL A 27 8.42 -19.87 -12.82
CA VAL A 27 7.01 -19.48 -12.66
C VAL A 27 6.07 -20.66 -12.92
N VAL A 28 6.30 -21.44 -13.97
CA VAL A 28 5.49 -22.64 -14.27
C VAL A 28 5.57 -23.66 -13.11
N GLU A 29 6.75 -23.82 -12.52
CA GLU A 29 6.98 -24.73 -11.39
C GLU A 29 6.45 -24.19 -10.05
N SER A 30 6.22 -22.88 -9.94
CA SER A 30 5.78 -22.24 -8.69
C SER A 30 4.33 -22.56 -8.30
N GLY A 31 3.54 -23.17 -9.20
CA GLY A 31 2.12 -23.42 -8.99
C GLY A 31 1.27 -22.14 -8.99
N GLN A 32 1.84 -20.99 -9.35
CA GLN A 32 1.09 -19.76 -9.56
C GLN A 32 0.22 -19.86 -10.82
N ASP A 33 -0.92 -19.19 -10.77
CA ASP A 33 -1.86 -19.09 -11.88
C ASP A 33 -1.37 -18.09 -12.94
N VAL A 34 -0.30 -18.49 -13.66
CA VAL A 34 0.35 -17.69 -14.70
C VAL A 34 0.58 -18.56 -15.92
N THR A 35 -0.11 -18.25 -17.01
CA THR A 35 0.03 -18.97 -18.28
C THR A 35 1.32 -18.57 -19.01
N LEU A 36 1.72 -19.34 -20.02
CA LEU A 36 2.86 -18.99 -20.87
C LEU A 36 2.62 -17.66 -21.61
N THR A 37 1.39 -17.40 -22.05
CA THR A 37 0.99 -16.14 -22.69
C THR A 37 1.14 -14.96 -21.73
N MET A 38 0.70 -15.11 -20.49
CA MET A 38 0.91 -14.11 -19.43
C MET A 38 2.39 -13.85 -19.18
N MET A 39 3.20 -14.91 -19.15
CA MET A 39 4.63 -14.78 -18.92
C MET A 39 5.34 -14.06 -20.08
N ASP A 40 5.00 -14.34 -21.33
CA ASP A 40 5.53 -13.61 -22.48
C ASP A 40 5.14 -12.13 -22.47
N TRP A 41 3.91 -11.83 -22.03
CA TRP A 41 3.46 -10.46 -21.82
C TRP A 41 4.27 -9.77 -20.70
N VAL A 42 4.51 -10.47 -19.58
CA VAL A 42 5.31 -9.96 -18.44
C VAL A 42 6.75 -9.66 -18.86
N ILE A 43 7.38 -10.51 -19.69
CA ILE A 43 8.73 -10.25 -20.20
C ILE A 43 8.76 -9.00 -21.08
N GLN A 44 7.78 -8.82 -21.96
CA GLN A 44 7.67 -7.60 -22.77
C GLN A 44 7.48 -6.34 -21.91
N GLU A 45 6.63 -6.39 -20.89
CA GLU A 45 6.47 -5.28 -19.94
C GLU A 45 7.79 -4.98 -19.21
N LEU A 46 8.52 -6.02 -18.77
CA LEU A 46 9.81 -5.84 -18.09
C LEU A 46 10.89 -5.25 -19.00
N GLN A 47 10.97 -5.66 -20.27
CA GLN A 47 11.89 -5.08 -21.25
C GLN A 47 11.61 -3.60 -21.49
N TRP A 48 10.32 -3.22 -21.60
CA TRP A 48 9.92 -1.82 -21.65
C TRP A 48 10.30 -1.07 -20.37
N LYS A 49 10.03 -1.64 -19.19
CA LYS A 49 10.41 -1.04 -17.89
C LYS A 49 11.91 -0.88 -17.73
N ALA A 50 12.73 -1.75 -18.29
CA ALA A 50 14.18 -1.57 -18.30
C ALA A 50 14.60 -0.30 -19.06
N GLY A 51 13.90 0.02 -20.15
CA GLY A 51 14.05 1.30 -20.86
C GLY A 51 13.63 2.50 -20.01
N VAL A 52 12.50 2.39 -19.29
CA VAL A 52 12.03 3.44 -18.37
C VAL A 52 13.03 3.66 -17.23
N LEU A 53 13.54 2.58 -16.62
CA LEU A 53 14.53 2.66 -15.55
C LEU A 53 15.78 3.45 -15.98
N ASN A 54 16.27 3.22 -17.20
CA ASN A 54 17.43 3.94 -17.75
C ASN A 54 17.17 5.45 -17.96
N GLN A 55 15.92 5.87 -18.06
CA GLN A 55 15.53 7.27 -18.28
C GLN A 55 15.15 7.99 -16.99
N THR A 56 14.60 7.27 -16.01
CA THR A 56 13.98 7.89 -14.82
C THR A 56 14.52 7.41 -13.49
N ASP A 57 15.50 6.50 -13.48
CA ASP A 57 16.12 5.90 -12.27
C ASP A 57 15.14 5.24 -11.29
N CYS A 58 13.91 4.99 -11.73
CA CYS A 58 12.85 4.36 -10.93
C CYS A 58 11.86 3.64 -11.84
N ILE A 59 11.12 2.69 -11.27
CA ILE A 59 10.06 1.96 -11.97
C ILE A 59 8.82 1.81 -11.10
N LYS A 60 7.66 1.76 -11.76
CA LYS A 60 6.39 1.39 -11.12
C LYS A 60 6.34 -0.13 -10.92
N VAL A 61 6.15 -0.59 -9.69
CA VAL A 61 6.11 -2.02 -9.35
C VAL A 61 4.72 -2.54 -9.00
N PHE A 62 3.81 -1.68 -8.52
CA PHE A 62 2.40 -2.01 -8.35
C PHE A 62 1.51 -0.99 -9.05
N ASP A 63 0.38 -1.46 -9.58
CA ASP A 63 -0.54 -0.64 -10.38
C ASP A 63 -1.13 0.53 -9.60
N ASN A 64 -1.20 0.40 -8.27
CA ASN A 64 -1.70 1.41 -7.33
C ASN A 64 -0.68 2.52 -7.01
N GLY A 65 0.25 2.81 -7.92
CA GLY A 65 1.18 3.95 -7.79
C GLY A 65 2.40 3.68 -6.90
N VAL A 66 2.83 2.43 -6.75
CA VAL A 66 4.06 2.13 -5.99
C VAL A 66 5.27 2.17 -6.91
N PHE A 67 6.22 3.05 -6.60
CA PHE A 67 7.49 3.20 -7.32
C PHE A 67 8.66 2.74 -6.44
N LYS A 68 9.68 2.18 -7.07
CA LYS A 68 10.96 1.87 -6.42
C LYS A 68 12.13 2.39 -7.23
N SER A 69 13.23 2.66 -6.53
CA SER A 69 14.52 3.09 -7.08
C SER A 69 15.64 2.55 -6.20
N ASP A 70 16.66 1.98 -6.83
CA ASP A 70 17.86 1.49 -6.14
C ASP A 70 18.92 2.60 -5.95
N THR A 71 18.69 3.78 -6.53
CA THR A 71 19.67 4.86 -6.62
C THR A 71 19.18 6.19 -6.02
N ALA A 72 17.89 6.31 -5.69
CA ALA A 72 17.31 7.54 -5.15
C ALA A 72 18.02 8.01 -3.86
N ILE A 73 18.44 7.07 -3.01
CA ILE A 73 19.19 7.34 -1.78
C ILE A 73 20.64 6.85 -1.97
N PRO A 74 21.61 7.75 -2.16
CA PRO A 74 23.00 7.36 -2.42
C PRO A 74 23.67 6.76 -1.17
N LYS A 75 24.74 5.97 -1.37
CA LYS A 75 25.39 5.17 -0.32
C LYS A 75 25.96 6.01 0.83
N ASP A 76 26.46 7.19 0.52
CA ASP A 76 26.92 8.18 1.51
C ASP A 76 25.77 8.63 2.41
N LEU A 77 24.61 8.96 1.86
CA LEU A 77 23.43 9.33 2.65
C LEU A 77 22.87 8.15 3.46
N GLN A 78 22.95 6.92 2.93
CA GLN A 78 22.62 5.72 3.71
C GLN A 78 23.57 5.54 4.91
N GLN A 79 24.85 5.87 4.75
CA GLN A 79 25.82 5.81 5.83
C GLN A 79 25.57 6.94 6.84
N GLU A 80 25.30 8.17 6.39
CA GLU A 80 24.91 9.29 7.27
C GLU A 80 23.69 8.92 8.13
N LEU A 81 22.68 8.24 7.56
CA LEU A 81 21.51 7.76 8.30
C LEU A 81 21.90 6.78 9.41
N LYS A 82 22.77 5.81 9.10
CA LYS A 82 23.25 4.84 10.10
C LYS A 82 23.98 5.55 11.22
N ASP A 83 24.93 6.42 10.87
CA ASP A 83 25.76 7.13 11.83
C ASP A 83 24.91 8.04 12.75
N ALA A 84 23.96 8.79 12.18
CA ALA A 84 23.04 9.65 12.93
C ALA A 84 22.01 8.87 13.79
N SER A 85 21.83 7.57 13.54
CA SER A 85 20.89 6.72 14.28
C SER A 85 21.55 5.90 15.40
N ILE A 86 22.89 5.97 15.54
CA ILE A 86 23.64 5.16 16.52
C ILE A 86 23.07 5.33 17.93
N ASP A 87 22.82 6.57 18.36
CA ASP A 87 22.31 6.88 19.70
C ASP A 87 20.93 6.30 19.99
N LEU A 88 20.12 6.03 18.96
CA LEU A 88 18.82 5.36 19.12
C LEU A 88 18.97 3.85 19.23
N SER A 89 19.99 3.29 18.56
CA SER A 89 20.25 1.85 18.54
C SER A 89 21.12 1.36 19.72
N ASN A 90 21.90 2.25 20.32
CA ASN A 90 22.87 1.92 21.38
C ASN A 90 22.24 2.05 22.77
N VAL A 91 21.18 1.28 23.00
CA VAL A 91 20.47 1.14 24.28
C VAL A 91 20.67 -0.27 24.84
N SER A 92 20.40 -0.49 26.14
CA SER A 92 20.49 -1.84 26.70
C SER A 92 19.43 -2.76 26.09
N ASP A 93 19.63 -4.08 26.12
CA ASP A 93 18.67 -5.03 25.55
C ASP A 93 17.30 -4.96 26.25
N GLU A 94 17.27 -4.56 27.53
CA GLU A 94 16.02 -4.34 28.28
C GLU A 94 15.27 -3.07 27.86
N GLU A 95 15.96 -2.11 27.25
CA GLU A 95 15.40 -0.85 26.77
C GLU A 95 14.97 -0.92 25.29
N LYS A 96 15.34 -1.98 24.57
CA LYS A 96 14.96 -2.19 23.17
C LYS A 96 13.45 -2.42 23.04
N ASP A 97 12.81 -1.59 22.21
CA ASP A 97 11.41 -1.77 21.82
C ASP A 97 11.34 -2.76 20.65
N TYR A 98 11.13 -4.04 20.96
CA TYR A 98 10.99 -5.07 19.92
C TYR A 98 9.60 -5.01 19.28
N HIS A 99 9.60 -4.93 17.95
CA HIS A 99 8.37 -4.90 17.17
C HIS A 99 7.54 -6.17 17.43
N PRO A 100 6.22 -6.05 17.67
CA PRO A 100 5.37 -7.21 17.90
C PRO A 100 5.44 -8.23 16.77
N ASN A 101 5.40 -9.53 17.13
CA ASN A 101 5.45 -10.65 16.18
C ASN A 101 6.71 -10.69 15.29
N SER A 102 7.81 -10.06 15.70
CA SER A 102 9.09 -10.10 14.99
C SER A 102 10.06 -11.17 15.50
N GLU A 103 9.66 -11.97 16.51
CA GLU A 103 10.53 -12.94 17.18
C GLU A 103 11.83 -12.33 17.74
N GLY A 104 11.80 -11.04 18.12
CA GLY A 104 12.97 -10.33 18.63
C GLY A 104 13.96 -9.89 17.54
N LYS A 105 13.58 -9.91 16.26
CA LYS A 105 14.46 -9.51 15.14
C LYS A 105 14.36 -8.04 14.77
N VAL A 106 13.26 -7.37 15.11
CA VAL A 106 13.01 -5.99 14.67
C VAL A 106 12.94 -5.09 15.88
N VAL A 107 13.81 -4.09 15.93
CA VAL A 107 13.87 -3.09 17.00
C VAL A 107 13.36 -1.77 16.45
N ASP A 108 12.28 -1.26 17.01
CA ASP A 108 11.68 0.01 16.65
C ASP A 108 12.54 1.17 17.22
N LEU A 109 13.09 2.02 16.36
CA LEU A 109 13.90 3.19 16.75
C LEU A 109 13.03 4.45 16.83
N VAL A 110 12.24 4.67 15.78
CA VAL A 110 11.25 5.74 15.70
C VAL A 110 9.96 5.09 15.24
N HIS A 111 8.93 5.04 16.07
CA HIS A 111 7.68 4.37 15.71
C HIS A 111 6.45 5.26 16.00
N PRO A 112 5.57 5.50 15.01
CA PRO A 112 4.44 6.41 15.18
C PRO A 112 3.40 5.93 16.21
N SER A 113 3.38 4.63 16.53
CA SER A 113 2.49 4.05 17.55
C SER A 113 3.00 4.16 18.99
N LEU A 114 4.21 4.63 19.25
CA LEU A 114 4.72 4.75 20.63
C LEU A 114 4.09 5.93 21.39
N PHE A 115 3.90 7.06 20.71
CA PHE A 115 3.35 8.28 21.32
C PHE A 115 2.18 8.89 20.52
N PRO A 116 1.18 8.10 20.07
CA PRO A 116 0.08 8.63 19.28
C PRO A 116 -0.77 9.60 20.10
N VAL A 117 -1.60 10.39 19.43
CA VAL A 117 -2.73 11.05 20.10
C VAL A 117 -3.62 9.95 20.67
N ILE A 118 -3.94 10.04 21.95
CA ILE A 118 -4.96 9.24 22.61
C ILE A 118 -6.07 10.20 23.02
N TYR A 119 -7.24 10.05 22.40
CA TYR A 119 -8.36 10.94 22.66
C TYR A 119 -8.85 10.81 24.11
N GLY A 120 -9.17 11.93 24.75
CA GLY A 120 -9.50 11.98 26.18
C GLY A 120 -8.29 11.92 27.12
N ARG A 121 -7.05 11.87 26.58
CA ARG A 121 -5.81 11.84 27.38
C ARG A 121 -4.77 12.84 26.91
N THR A 122 -4.46 12.90 25.62
CA THR A 122 -3.42 13.77 25.06
C THR A 122 -3.82 15.24 25.17
N ARG A 123 -2.87 16.12 25.49
CA ARG A 123 -3.08 17.57 25.54
C ARG A 123 -2.80 18.23 24.18
N VAL A 124 -3.53 19.29 23.88
CA VAL A 124 -3.39 20.07 22.65
C VAL A 124 -3.39 21.56 22.97
N LEU A 125 -2.73 22.32 22.11
CA LEU A 125 -2.71 23.78 22.13
C LEU A 125 -3.44 24.29 20.89
N PRO A 126 -4.76 24.55 20.97
CA PRO A 126 -5.57 24.89 19.79
C PRO A 126 -5.33 26.33 19.29
N ASP A 127 -4.66 27.15 20.08
CA ASP A 127 -4.43 28.58 19.86
C ASP A 127 -3.12 28.89 19.13
N ARG A 128 -2.26 27.90 18.88
CA ARG A 128 -0.93 28.10 18.29
C ARG A 128 -0.42 26.88 17.54
N ILE A 129 0.57 27.11 16.68
CA ILE A 129 1.31 26.05 15.99
C ILE A 129 2.60 25.76 16.77
N ILE A 130 2.89 24.47 16.94
CA ILE A 130 4.12 24.00 17.61
C ILE A 130 5.14 23.67 16.53
N GLY A 131 6.25 24.41 16.52
CA GLY A 131 7.42 24.15 15.69
C GLY A 131 8.56 23.52 16.49
N LEU A 132 9.72 23.36 15.87
CA LEU A 132 10.91 22.81 16.53
C LEU A 132 11.41 23.69 17.70
N ASP A 133 11.37 25.01 17.55
CA ASP A 133 11.94 25.94 18.52
C ASP A 133 11.13 26.05 19.81
N ASN A 134 9.84 25.70 19.79
CA ASN A 134 8.93 25.84 20.92
C ASN A 134 8.31 24.50 21.39
N SER A 135 8.68 23.37 20.78
CA SER A 135 8.07 22.07 21.11
C SER A 135 8.36 21.60 22.52
N ILE A 136 9.60 21.80 22.99
CA ILE A 136 10.05 21.36 24.32
C ILE A 136 9.35 22.20 25.40
N GLU A 137 9.35 23.52 25.24
CA GLU A 137 8.69 24.45 26.17
C GLU A 137 7.16 24.26 26.21
N SER A 138 6.58 23.74 25.13
CA SER A 138 5.14 23.49 25.02
C SER A 138 4.69 22.17 25.69
N MET A 139 5.63 21.32 26.12
CA MET A 139 5.28 20.01 26.69
C MET A 139 4.44 20.15 27.96
N GLY A 140 3.35 19.37 28.03
CA GLY A 140 2.43 19.35 29.18
C GLY A 140 1.45 20.53 29.27
N LEU A 141 1.57 21.53 28.40
CA LEU A 141 0.64 22.65 28.32
C LEU A 141 -0.65 22.28 27.57
N GLY A 142 -1.62 23.20 27.59
CA GLY A 142 -2.86 23.07 26.82
C GLY A 142 -3.96 22.25 27.51
N SER A 143 -5.02 21.95 26.76
CA SER A 143 -6.19 21.22 27.24
C SER A 143 -6.23 19.80 26.69
N ILE A 144 -6.89 18.87 27.38
CA ILE A 144 -7.08 17.50 26.88
C ILE A 144 -7.94 17.53 25.61
N VAL A 145 -7.50 16.82 24.56
CA VAL A 145 -8.29 16.64 23.34
C VAL A 145 -9.54 15.82 23.66
N PRO A 146 -10.75 16.29 23.30
CA PRO A 146 -11.96 15.52 23.53
C PRO A 146 -12.01 14.27 22.64
N THR A 147 -12.75 13.26 23.08
CA THR A 147 -13.11 12.11 22.23
C THR A 147 -13.99 12.58 21.07
N PRO A 148 -13.65 12.24 19.81
CA PRO A 148 -14.47 12.62 18.68
C PRO A 148 -15.84 11.93 18.75
N ASN A 149 -16.88 12.68 18.40
CA ASN A 149 -18.24 12.17 18.34
C ASN A 149 -18.44 11.27 17.10
N ASP A 150 -19.60 10.63 17.00
CA ASP A 150 -19.91 9.71 15.90
C ASP A 150 -19.85 10.37 14.51
N ASP A 151 -20.15 11.66 14.40
CA ASP A 151 -20.17 12.33 13.11
C ASP A 151 -18.77 12.76 12.67
N GLN A 152 -17.88 13.05 13.62
CA GLN A 152 -16.48 13.38 13.36
C GLN A 152 -15.64 12.20 12.87
N ILE A 153 -16.09 10.96 13.13
CA ILE A 153 -15.40 9.76 12.65
C ILE A 153 -15.96 9.23 11.33
N LYS A 154 -17.04 9.82 10.82
CA LYS A 154 -17.72 9.34 9.61
C LYS A 154 -17.20 10.07 8.37
N MET A 155 -16.96 9.31 7.32
CA MET A 155 -16.88 9.84 5.97
C MET A 155 -18.24 9.63 5.30
N PHE A 156 -18.83 10.73 4.83
CA PHE A 156 -20.12 10.69 4.16
C PHE A 156 -19.93 10.42 2.67
N THR A 157 -20.53 9.33 2.19
CA THR A 157 -20.50 8.95 0.78
C THR A 157 -21.92 8.89 0.21
N GLY A 158 -22.04 9.04 -1.11
CA GLY A 158 -23.33 9.02 -1.82
C GLY A 158 -23.84 10.39 -2.28
N SER A 159 -24.92 10.39 -3.05
CA SER A 159 -25.57 11.62 -3.53
C SER A 159 -26.19 12.40 -2.36
N ARG A 160 -26.37 13.73 -2.50
CA ARG A 160 -26.98 14.62 -1.46
C ARG A 160 -28.30 14.10 -0.87
N ARG A 161 -29.03 13.21 -1.56
CA ARG A 161 -30.33 12.67 -1.12
C ARG A 161 -30.24 11.36 -0.33
N ARG A 162 -29.07 10.69 -0.31
CA ARG A 162 -28.83 9.41 0.39
C ARG A 162 -27.38 9.35 0.88
N GLN A 163 -27.00 10.27 1.76
CA GLN A 163 -25.69 10.21 2.41
C GLN A 163 -25.68 9.08 3.44
N VAL A 164 -24.70 8.20 3.32
CA VAL A 164 -24.40 7.18 4.33
C VAL A 164 -23.08 7.57 4.98
N GLY A 165 -23.10 7.78 6.30
CA GLY A 165 -21.90 8.06 7.08
C GLY A 165 -21.23 6.75 7.50
N ILE A 166 -20.04 6.48 6.97
CA ILE A 166 -19.27 5.28 7.28
C ILE A 166 -18.20 5.65 8.31
N PRO A 167 -18.15 5.02 9.49
CA PRO A 167 -17.12 5.30 10.49
C PRO A 167 -15.77 4.80 9.98
N VAL A 168 -14.92 5.73 9.57
CA VAL A 168 -13.64 5.45 8.92
C VAL A 168 -12.44 5.95 9.73
N PHE A 169 -12.67 6.74 10.78
CA PHE A 169 -11.63 7.19 11.69
C PHE A 169 -11.78 6.55 13.07
N SER A 170 -10.66 6.38 13.77
CA SER A 170 -10.64 5.84 15.14
C SER A 170 -11.12 6.90 16.13
N LYS A 171 -11.93 6.48 17.12
CA LYS A 171 -12.29 7.31 18.28
C LYS A 171 -11.24 7.33 19.37
N SER A 172 -10.26 6.43 19.28
CA SER A 172 -9.36 6.12 20.40
C SER A 172 -8.01 6.81 20.24
N PHE A 173 -7.45 6.76 19.04
CA PHE A 173 -6.12 7.25 18.76
C PHE A 173 -5.91 7.68 17.30
N GLN A 174 -4.87 8.49 17.08
CA GLN A 174 -4.39 8.91 15.76
C GLN A 174 -2.85 9.08 15.78
N TRP A 175 -2.18 8.68 14.71
CA TRP A 175 -0.76 8.99 14.52
C TRP A 175 -0.53 10.48 14.29
N LEU A 176 0.59 10.99 14.80
CA LEU A 176 1.00 12.38 14.64
C LEU A 176 2.06 12.49 13.54
N PRO A 177 1.75 13.11 12.39
CA PRO A 177 2.77 13.45 11.42
C PRO A 177 3.62 14.62 11.91
N CYS A 178 4.82 14.77 11.34
CA CYS A 178 5.54 16.03 11.36
C CYS A 178 5.21 16.85 10.11
N ASP A 179 5.30 18.17 10.25
CA ASP A 179 5.16 19.12 9.15
C ASP A 179 6.50 19.31 8.44
N VAL A 180 6.47 19.29 7.12
CA VAL A 180 7.61 19.47 6.22
C VAL A 180 7.31 20.59 5.23
N GLU A 181 8.17 21.60 5.17
CA GLU A 181 8.10 22.69 4.20
C GLU A 181 9.10 22.46 3.06
N PHE A 182 8.72 22.82 1.83
CA PHE A 182 9.67 22.85 0.73
C PHE A 182 10.60 24.05 0.84
N SER A 183 11.87 23.85 0.50
CA SER A 183 12.89 24.89 0.39
C SER A 183 13.54 24.85 -0.99
N ASP A 184 14.32 25.89 -1.33
CA ASP A 184 15.00 25.98 -2.64
C ASP A 184 15.88 24.73 -2.91
N ASP A 185 16.55 24.23 -1.88
CA ASP A 185 17.48 23.09 -1.97
C ASP A 185 16.86 21.74 -1.58
N GLY A 186 15.56 21.67 -1.28
CA GLY A 186 14.97 20.43 -0.76
C GLY A 186 13.68 20.63 0.04
N CYS A 187 13.72 20.16 1.28
CA CYS A 187 12.68 20.38 2.28
C CYS A 187 13.26 20.53 3.67
N LYS A 188 12.47 21.09 4.58
CA LYS A 188 12.77 21.28 5.99
C LYS A 188 11.67 20.73 6.86
N ILE A 189 12.05 19.99 7.91
CA ILE A 189 11.11 19.56 8.93
C ILE A 189 10.93 20.76 9.87
N VAL A 190 9.68 21.22 10.03
CA VAL A 190 9.38 22.45 10.79
C VAL A 190 8.61 22.19 12.08
N SER A 191 8.17 20.95 12.32
CA SER A 191 7.62 20.49 13.60
C SER A 191 8.38 19.26 14.10
N TYR A 192 8.19 18.91 15.37
CA TYR A 192 8.82 17.72 15.94
C TYR A 192 8.33 16.44 15.24
N ILE A 193 9.24 15.49 15.03
CA ILE A 193 8.94 14.08 14.76
C ILE A 193 8.60 13.43 16.09
N ASN A 194 7.41 12.83 16.16
CA ASN A 194 6.97 12.11 17.34
C ASN A 194 7.92 10.95 17.65
N ASN A 195 8.26 10.73 18.93
CA ASN A 195 9.34 9.82 19.38
C ASN A 195 10.78 10.24 19.01
N LEU A 196 11.03 11.48 18.57
CA LEU A 196 12.39 11.91 18.24
C LEU A 196 12.72 13.31 18.76
N HIS A 197 13.58 13.38 19.79
CA HIS A 197 13.94 14.63 20.43
C HIS A 197 14.66 15.59 19.45
N PRO A 198 14.14 16.82 19.22
CA PRO A 198 14.62 17.72 18.16
C PRO A 198 16.02 18.29 18.40
N GLU A 199 16.39 18.57 19.66
CA GLU A 199 17.75 19.06 19.97
C GLU A 199 18.80 17.95 20.04
N LYS A 200 18.52 16.87 20.78
CA LYS A 200 19.43 15.72 20.93
C LYS A 200 19.75 15.05 19.59
N HIS A 201 18.75 14.91 18.70
CA HIS A 201 18.91 14.20 17.42
C HIS A 201 18.88 15.15 16.22
N LYS A 202 19.36 16.39 16.40
CA LYS A 202 19.35 17.43 15.36
C LYS A 202 19.98 16.98 14.04
N ASP A 203 21.08 16.22 14.11
CA ASP A 203 21.76 15.71 12.93
C ASP A 203 20.88 14.69 12.17
N LEU A 204 20.16 13.83 12.90
CA LEU A 204 19.22 12.88 12.31
C LEU A 204 18.05 13.58 11.61
N TYR A 205 17.50 14.67 12.17
CA TYR A 205 16.52 15.50 11.46
C TYR A 205 17.07 15.98 10.11
N GLY A 206 18.30 16.50 10.09
CA GLY A 206 18.96 16.93 8.86
C GLY A 206 19.14 15.81 7.83
N VAL A 207 19.43 14.59 8.28
CA VAL A 207 19.51 13.41 7.39
C VAL A 207 18.13 13.01 6.85
N ILE A 208 17.09 13.00 7.69
CA ILE A 208 15.72 12.69 7.28
C ILE A 208 15.23 13.73 6.24
N GLU A 209 15.53 15.01 6.41
CA GLU A 209 15.23 16.06 5.41
C GLU A 209 15.84 15.75 4.04
N LYS A 210 17.12 15.32 4.00
CA LYS A 210 17.79 14.92 2.75
C LYS A 210 17.09 13.71 2.12
N ILE A 211 16.70 12.72 2.91
CA ILE A 211 15.99 11.52 2.43
C ILE A 211 14.61 11.89 1.87
N ILE A 212 13.83 12.71 2.58
CA ILE A 212 12.52 13.19 2.10
C ILE A 212 12.69 13.95 0.79
N SER A 213 13.68 14.85 0.71
CA SER A 213 13.97 15.62 -0.51
C SER A 213 14.24 14.72 -1.73
N ARG A 214 14.95 13.61 -1.53
CA ARG A 214 15.21 12.60 -2.57
C ARG A 214 14.00 11.72 -2.89
N THR A 215 13.06 11.61 -1.96
CA THR A 215 11.85 10.77 -2.11
C THR A 215 10.70 11.52 -2.79
N VAL A 216 10.62 12.84 -2.66
CA VAL A 216 9.56 13.68 -3.26
C VAL A 216 9.34 13.42 -4.76
N PRO A 217 10.37 13.27 -5.63
CA PRO A 217 10.15 12.91 -7.03
C PRO A 217 9.44 11.56 -7.24
N LEU A 218 9.67 10.59 -6.35
CA LEU A 218 8.96 9.30 -6.40
C LEU A 218 7.51 9.47 -5.94
N TRP A 219 7.25 10.33 -4.94
CA TRP A 219 5.87 10.66 -4.53
C TRP A 219 5.10 11.37 -5.63
N ASN A 220 5.72 12.31 -6.35
CA ASN A 220 5.14 12.92 -7.56
C ASN A 220 4.68 11.82 -8.52
N LYS A 221 5.58 10.87 -8.86
CA LYS A 221 5.25 9.71 -9.71
C LYS A 221 4.16 8.81 -9.14
N SER A 222 4.13 8.58 -7.83
CA SER A 222 3.07 7.80 -7.18
C SER A 222 1.70 8.45 -7.31
N LEU A 223 1.66 9.77 -7.35
CA LEU A 223 0.44 10.56 -7.52
C LEU A 223 0.10 10.79 -9.01
N GLU A 224 1.04 10.55 -9.92
CA GLU A 224 0.82 10.53 -11.37
C GLU A 224 -0.02 9.30 -11.75
N GLY A 225 -1.26 9.54 -12.17
CA GLY A 225 -2.10 8.56 -12.85
C GLY A 225 -3.41 8.22 -12.15
N LYS A 226 -4.37 7.71 -12.94
CA LYS A 226 -5.69 7.31 -12.45
C LYS A 226 -5.64 5.86 -11.95
N PRO A 227 -5.98 5.57 -10.68
CA PRO A 227 -5.87 4.23 -10.10
C PRO A 227 -6.69 3.14 -10.82
N PHE A 228 -7.67 3.53 -11.65
CA PHE A 228 -8.62 2.61 -12.29
C PHE A 228 -8.50 2.52 -13.82
N ARG A 229 -7.41 3.00 -14.42
CA ARG A 229 -7.22 2.93 -15.88
C ARG A 229 -5.98 2.13 -16.24
N GLY A 230 -6.13 0.81 -16.34
CA GLY A 230 -5.15 0.01 -17.07
C GLY A 230 -5.02 -1.42 -16.60
N ASP A 231 -6.11 -2.17 -16.65
CA ASP A 231 -6.04 -3.61 -16.42
C ASP A 231 -5.05 -4.23 -17.42
N ARG A 232 -4.12 -5.05 -16.91
CA ARG A 232 -3.20 -5.83 -17.76
C ARG A 232 -3.98 -6.82 -18.63
N ILE A 233 -5.09 -7.33 -18.08
CA ILE A 233 -6.01 -8.24 -18.76
C ILE A 233 -7.38 -7.57 -18.74
N ARG A 234 -7.90 -7.24 -19.92
CA ARG A 234 -9.24 -6.65 -20.06
C ARG A 234 -10.27 -7.76 -20.23
N TYR A 235 -11.29 -7.74 -19.39
CA TYR A 235 -12.46 -8.61 -19.51
C TYR A 235 -13.74 -7.78 -19.36
N LYS A 236 -14.85 -8.28 -19.92
CA LYS A 236 -16.16 -7.60 -19.84
C LYS A 236 -17.21 -8.41 -19.09
N LYS A 237 -17.01 -9.71 -19.00
CA LYS A 237 -17.87 -10.69 -18.32
C LYS A 237 -17.00 -11.86 -17.89
N VAL A 238 -17.47 -12.62 -16.91
CA VAL A 238 -16.88 -13.92 -16.57
C VAL A 238 -17.31 -14.90 -17.66
N GLU A 239 -16.35 -15.67 -18.18
CA GLU A 239 -16.62 -16.78 -19.08
C GLU A 239 -16.46 -18.07 -18.28
N TYR A 240 -17.41 -18.98 -18.45
CA TYR A 240 -17.45 -20.24 -17.73
C TYR A 240 -17.24 -21.38 -18.72
N GLY A 241 -16.46 -22.38 -18.32
CA GLY A 241 -16.29 -23.63 -19.03
C GLY A 241 -17.47 -24.57 -18.79
N ASP A 242 -17.37 -25.76 -19.37
CA ASP A 242 -18.36 -26.82 -19.16
C ASP A 242 -18.37 -27.27 -17.70
N HIS A 243 -19.55 -27.30 -17.09
CA HIS A 243 -19.71 -27.83 -15.73
C HIS A 243 -19.72 -29.38 -15.79
N PRO A 244 -19.02 -30.08 -14.88
CA PRO A 244 -18.98 -31.55 -14.89
C PRO A 244 -20.37 -32.19 -14.62
N GLU A 245 -21.24 -31.47 -13.93
CA GLU A 245 -22.62 -31.85 -13.64
C GLU A 245 -23.62 -30.99 -14.44
N PRO A 246 -24.78 -31.56 -14.85
CA PRO A 246 -25.79 -30.81 -15.60
C PRO A 246 -26.40 -29.67 -14.77
N GLU A 247 -26.80 -28.61 -15.45
CA GLU A 247 -27.52 -27.48 -14.85
C GLU A 247 -28.84 -27.95 -14.20
N PRO A 248 -29.11 -27.57 -12.94
CA PRO A 248 -30.40 -27.81 -12.31
C PRO A 248 -31.53 -27.23 -13.15
N LYS A 249 -32.59 -28.00 -13.38
CA LYS A 249 -33.71 -27.56 -14.23
C LYS A 249 -34.78 -26.88 -13.38
N TYR A 250 -35.14 -25.66 -13.74
CA TYR A 250 -36.33 -25.02 -13.17
C TYR A 250 -37.59 -25.71 -13.70
N PRO A 251 -38.50 -26.20 -12.84
CA PRO A 251 -39.76 -26.77 -13.27
C PRO A 251 -40.70 -25.66 -13.71
N GLY A 252 -40.56 -25.22 -14.96
CA GLY A 252 -41.38 -24.14 -15.52
C GLY A 252 -41.18 -23.84 -17.00
N GLU A 253 -40.07 -24.25 -17.62
CA GLU A 253 -39.86 -23.97 -19.06
C GLU A 253 -40.73 -24.85 -19.98
N HIS A 254 -41.28 -25.96 -19.49
CA HIS A 254 -42.07 -26.92 -20.28
C HIS A 254 -43.29 -27.51 -19.58
N TRP A 255 -43.64 -27.06 -18.38
CA TRP A 255 -44.67 -27.72 -17.56
C TRP A 255 -45.95 -26.89 -17.57
N ASP A 256 -47.07 -27.52 -17.95
CA ASP A 256 -48.39 -26.90 -17.82
C ASP A 256 -48.64 -26.54 -16.35
N ALA A 257 -49.30 -25.41 -16.11
CA ALA A 257 -49.59 -24.91 -14.75
C ALA A 257 -50.42 -25.89 -13.88
N ASP A 258 -51.00 -26.93 -14.52
CA ASP A 258 -51.72 -28.02 -13.88
C ASP A 258 -50.87 -29.28 -13.64
N SER A 259 -49.53 -29.20 -13.79
CA SER A 259 -48.66 -30.33 -13.50
C SER A 259 -48.64 -30.63 -11.98
N PRO A 260 -48.85 -31.88 -11.54
CA PRO A 260 -48.78 -32.29 -10.13
C PRO A 260 -47.43 -31.98 -9.46
N GLU A 261 -46.40 -31.70 -10.26
CA GLU A 261 -45.03 -31.50 -9.81
C GLU A 261 -44.80 -30.05 -9.31
N TRP A 262 -45.65 -29.09 -9.69
CA TRP A 262 -45.66 -27.71 -9.17
C TRP A 262 -46.07 -27.66 -7.70
N ASP A 263 -47.02 -28.51 -7.27
CA ASP A 263 -47.49 -28.58 -5.88
C ASP A 263 -46.41 -29.10 -4.91
N THR A 264 -45.37 -29.76 -5.44
CA THR A 264 -44.23 -30.29 -4.70
C THR A 264 -42.93 -29.53 -4.93
N PHE A 265 -42.96 -28.46 -5.75
CA PHE A 265 -41.78 -27.68 -6.07
C PHE A 265 -41.40 -26.78 -4.89
N ASP A 266 -40.18 -26.97 -4.40
CA ASP A 266 -39.56 -26.11 -3.40
C ASP A 266 -38.59 -25.16 -4.13
N GLU A 267 -39.04 -23.91 -4.29
CA GLU A 267 -38.26 -22.87 -4.97
C GLU A 267 -36.97 -22.54 -4.23
N ASP A 268 -37.00 -22.52 -2.89
CA ASP A 268 -35.82 -22.23 -2.07
C ASP A 268 -34.79 -23.37 -2.23
N ALA A 269 -35.23 -24.63 -2.21
CA ALA A 269 -34.33 -25.77 -2.45
C ALA A 269 -33.74 -25.80 -3.86
N TYR A 270 -34.49 -25.35 -4.88
CA TYR A 270 -33.94 -25.18 -6.23
C TYR A 270 -32.89 -24.07 -6.27
N LEU A 271 -33.18 -22.90 -5.67
CA LEU A 271 -32.25 -21.78 -5.67
C LEU A 271 -30.95 -22.14 -4.94
N GLU A 272 -31.03 -22.84 -3.81
CA GLU A 272 -29.85 -23.36 -3.11
C GLU A 272 -29.02 -24.30 -3.99
N LEU A 273 -29.68 -25.20 -4.73
CA LEU A 273 -29.01 -26.14 -5.65
C LEU A 273 -28.39 -25.42 -6.86
N TYR A 274 -29.11 -24.44 -7.43
CA TYR A 274 -28.65 -23.64 -8.56
C TYR A 274 -27.46 -22.76 -8.17
N ASP A 275 -27.53 -22.06 -7.04
CA ASP A 275 -26.44 -21.24 -6.52
C ASP A 275 -25.19 -22.09 -6.23
N ALA A 276 -25.37 -23.31 -5.68
CA ALA A 276 -24.28 -24.24 -5.46
C ALA A 276 -23.63 -24.69 -6.78
N TRP A 277 -24.45 -25.02 -7.79
CA TRP A 277 -23.98 -25.37 -9.13
C TRP A 277 -23.27 -24.21 -9.83
N GLU A 278 -23.84 -23.00 -9.76
CA GLU A 278 -23.26 -21.80 -10.36
C GLU A 278 -21.91 -21.47 -9.70
N ALA A 279 -21.81 -21.60 -8.38
CA ALA A 279 -20.58 -21.38 -7.63
C ALA A 279 -19.46 -22.38 -7.97
N THR A 280 -19.78 -23.58 -8.46
CA THR A 280 -18.80 -24.60 -8.87
C THR A 280 -18.46 -24.57 -10.36
N ARG A 281 -19.01 -23.63 -11.14
CA ARG A 281 -18.69 -23.49 -12.56
C ARG A 281 -17.21 -23.18 -12.78
N PRO A 282 -16.50 -23.96 -13.62
CA PRO A 282 -15.11 -23.66 -13.95
C PRO A 282 -15.02 -22.28 -14.61
N ILE A 283 -14.26 -21.37 -14.00
CA ILE A 283 -14.02 -20.05 -14.57
C ILE A 283 -12.92 -20.17 -15.63
N LEU A 284 -13.19 -19.71 -16.85
CA LEU A 284 -12.18 -19.57 -17.88
C LEU A 284 -11.41 -18.28 -17.64
N LEU A 285 -10.14 -18.43 -17.25
CA LEU A 285 -9.28 -17.31 -16.97
C LEU A 285 -8.93 -16.60 -18.29
N PRO A 286 -9.16 -15.27 -18.39
CA PRO A 286 -8.84 -14.53 -19.59
C PRO A 286 -7.32 -14.42 -19.78
N GLU A 287 -6.89 -14.50 -21.03
CA GLU A 287 -5.49 -14.27 -21.42
C GLU A 287 -5.26 -12.77 -21.75
N PRO A 288 -4.04 -12.25 -21.57
CA PRO A 288 -3.74 -10.88 -21.97
C PRO A 288 -3.77 -10.74 -23.50
N GLY A 289 -4.10 -9.53 -23.95
CA GLY A 289 -3.90 -9.14 -25.34
C GLY A 289 -2.43 -8.92 -25.67
N LYS A 290 -2.14 -8.28 -26.81
CA LYS A 290 -0.77 -7.87 -27.14
C LYS A 290 -0.27 -6.84 -26.12
N PHE A 291 1.02 -6.90 -25.80
CA PHE A 291 1.64 -5.87 -24.97
C PHE A 291 1.68 -4.54 -25.73
N GLU A 292 1.17 -3.50 -25.09
CA GLU A 292 1.22 -2.13 -25.56
C GLU A 292 1.75 -1.26 -24.41
N PRO A 293 2.86 -0.53 -24.60
CA PRO A 293 3.33 0.45 -23.62
C PRO A 293 2.21 1.43 -23.27
N LYS A 294 2.02 1.71 -21.99
CA LYS A 294 1.08 2.76 -21.58
C LYS A 294 1.72 4.11 -21.84
N GLU A 295 1.07 4.93 -22.65
CA GLU A 295 1.44 6.33 -22.84
C GLU A 295 1.16 7.11 -21.53
N HIS A 296 2.17 7.82 -21.05
CA HIS A 296 2.00 8.80 -19.97
C HIS A 296 1.52 10.11 -20.60
N TRP A 297 0.31 10.54 -20.27
CA TRP A 297 -0.23 11.82 -20.73
C TRP A 297 0.48 12.96 -19.97
N GLU A 298 0.87 14.03 -20.68
CA GLU A 298 1.51 15.18 -20.05
C GLU A 298 0.60 15.86 -18.99
N ASP A 299 -0.71 15.77 -19.17
CA ASP A 299 -1.73 16.31 -18.26
C ASP A 299 -1.81 15.59 -16.90
N ASP A 300 -1.19 14.42 -16.75
CA ASP A 300 -1.19 13.65 -15.49
C ASP A 300 0.04 13.97 -14.60
N LYS A 301 0.91 14.90 -15.01
CA LYS A 301 2.15 15.24 -14.26
C LYS A 301 1.86 16.03 -12.97
N VAL A 302 2.14 15.40 -11.83
CA VAL A 302 2.06 16.01 -10.51
C VAL A 302 3.42 16.54 -10.11
N ASP A 303 3.45 17.76 -9.57
CA ASP A 303 4.64 18.29 -8.90
C ASP A 303 4.23 18.92 -7.58
N LEU A 304 4.46 18.20 -6.48
CA LEU A 304 4.08 18.66 -5.13
C LEU A 304 4.67 20.03 -4.78
N ARG A 305 5.86 20.37 -5.28
CA ARG A 305 6.50 21.67 -5.00
C ARG A 305 5.81 22.80 -5.75
N ARG A 306 5.50 22.56 -7.03
CA ARG A 306 4.83 23.53 -7.91
C ARG A 306 3.37 23.71 -7.56
N ASP A 307 2.68 22.61 -7.25
CA ASP A 307 1.22 22.56 -7.14
C ASP A 307 0.73 22.98 -5.75
N PHE A 308 1.58 22.88 -4.72
CA PHE A 308 1.25 23.25 -3.33
C PHE A 308 2.26 24.25 -2.74
N PRO A 309 2.47 25.42 -3.37
CA PRO A 309 3.45 26.39 -2.89
C PRO A 309 3.06 26.93 -1.52
N GLY A 310 4.02 27.00 -0.60
CA GLY A 310 3.82 27.50 0.77
C GLY A 310 2.98 26.59 1.67
N GLN A 311 2.58 25.40 1.19
CA GLN A 311 1.92 24.40 2.04
C GLN A 311 2.95 23.47 2.69
N ARG A 312 2.54 22.89 3.82
CA ARG A 312 3.30 21.88 4.54
C ARG A 312 2.82 20.49 4.15
N LEU A 313 3.76 19.59 3.89
CA LEU A 313 3.48 18.16 3.81
C LEU A 313 3.44 17.58 5.22
N GLN A 314 2.46 16.73 5.47
CA GLN A 314 2.40 15.93 6.69
C GLN A 314 3.07 14.58 6.44
N VAL A 315 4.17 14.32 7.15
CA VAL A 315 5.00 13.12 6.95
C VAL A 315 5.04 12.30 8.24
N ILE A 316 4.82 11.00 8.12
CA ILE A 316 5.01 10.04 9.22
C ILE A 316 6.36 9.37 9.03
N VAL A 317 7.22 9.46 10.05
CA VAL A 317 8.53 8.82 10.05
C VAL A 317 8.46 7.55 10.90
N LYS A 318 8.89 6.42 10.32
CA LYS A 318 9.12 5.17 11.03
C LYS A 318 10.51 4.66 10.68
N MET A 319 11.28 4.27 11.70
CA MET A 319 12.63 3.73 11.58
C MET A 319 12.75 2.51 12.50
N ALA A 320 13.31 1.44 11.98
CA ALA A 320 13.56 0.22 12.73
C ALA A 320 14.86 -0.44 12.25
N ASN A 321 15.52 -1.17 13.14
CA ASN A 321 16.63 -2.04 12.81
C ASN A 321 16.15 -3.49 12.68
N ILE A 322 16.77 -4.23 11.77
CA ILE A 322 16.68 -5.69 11.72
C ILE A 322 17.96 -6.24 12.32
N GLU A 323 17.85 -6.87 13.49
CA GLU A 323 18.95 -7.49 14.22
C GLU A 323 18.89 -9.01 14.00
N LEU A 324 19.86 -9.54 13.25
CA LEU A 324 19.97 -10.96 12.93
C LEU A 324 21.13 -11.56 13.73
N THR A 325 20.92 -12.76 14.28
CA THR A 325 21.96 -13.52 14.98
C THR A 325 22.25 -14.83 14.23
N PRO A 326 23.35 -15.53 14.52
CA PRO A 326 23.57 -16.88 13.96
C PRO A 326 22.43 -17.86 14.27
N GLU A 327 21.78 -17.73 15.43
CA GLU A 327 20.62 -18.53 15.85
C GLU A 327 19.34 -18.10 15.14
N ASN A 328 19.28 -16.84 14.69
CA ASN A 328 18.12 -16.27 14.00
C ASN A 328 18.55 -15.45 12.77
N PRO A 329 19.06 -16.12 11.72
CA PRO A 329 19.83 -15.45 10.65
C PRO A 329 18.97 -14.84 9.54
N GLU A 330 17.66 -15.08 9.56
CA GLU A 330 16.75 -14.71 8.48
C GLU A 330 15.54 -13.95 9.02
N TYR A 331 15.16 -12.89 8.29
CA TYR A 331 13.92 -12.16 8.49
C TYR A 331 13.17 -12.08 7.17
N GLU A 332 12.03 -12.76 7.10
CA GLU A 332 11.21 -12.86 5.89
C GLU A 332 10.46 -11.57 5.55
N GLY A 333 10.51 -10.57 6.44
CA GLY A 333 9.75 -9.32 6.33
C GLY A 333 8.45 -9.36 7.12
N GLY A 334 7.80 -8.19 7.23
CA GLY A 334 6.46 -8.06 7.80
C GLY A 334 5.38 -8.29 6.75
N SER A 335 4.14 -8.49 7.20
CA SER A 335 2.98 -8.56 6.31
C SER A 335 2.84 -7.27 5.49
N TRP A 336 2.76 -7.38 4.16
CA TRP A 336 2.58 -6.20 3.30
C TRP A 336 1.19 -5.60 3.52
N HIS A 337 1.14 -4.30 3.84
CA HIS A 337 -0.09 -3.54 3.92
C HIS A 337 0.20 -2.06 3.65
N ILE A 338 -0.83 -1.32 3.28
CA ILE A 338 -0.75 0.13 3.14
C ILE A 338 -1.03 0.72 4.52
N GLU A 339 -0.07 1.47 5.02
CA GLU A 339 -0.19 2.22 6.28
C GLU A 339 -1.03 3.49 6.09
N GLY A 340 -1.63 3.98 7.18
CA GLY A 340 -2.48 5.18 7.13
C GLY A 340 -3.84 4.97 6.46
N GLN A 341 -4.26 3.72 6.24
CA GLN A 341 -5.63 3.42 5.83
C GLN A 341 -6.62 3.79 6.93
N LEU A 342 -7.80 4.21 6.48
CA LEU A 342 -8.96 4.44 7.33
C LEU A 342 -9.28 3.17 8.15
N VAL A 343 -9.72 3.35 9.40
CA VAL A 343 -9.90 2.33 10.45
C VAL A 343 -11.01 1.31 10.14
N TYR A 344 -11.61 1.35 8.95
CA TYR A 344 -12.55 0.34 8.52
C TYR A 344 -11.83 -0.98 8.18
N ARG A 345 -11.64 -1.84 9.20
CA ARG A 345 -11.26 -3.25 9.03
C ARG A 345 -12.39 -4.14 9.55
N SER A 346 -13.07 -4.87 8.66
CA SER A 346 -13.15 -6.34 8.70
C SER A 346 -14.09 -6.90 7.62
N ASN A 347 -13.60 -7.97 6.98
CA ASN A 347 -14.25 -8.95 6.12
C ASN A 347 -14.39 -8.62 4.62
N ARG A 348 -13.56 -9.32 3.84
CA ARG A 348 -13.72 -9.63 2.42
C ARG A 348 -13.77 -8.42 1.49
N CYS A 349 -12.70 -8.24 0.72
CA CYS A 349 -12.89 -7.88 -0.70
C CYS A 349 -13.68 -9.03 -1.36
N VAL A 350 -15.00 -9.00 -1.23
CA VAL A 350 -15.90 -9.62 -2.19
C VAL A 350 -16.49 -8.46 -2.96
N TYR A 351 -15.94 -8.21 -4.15
CA TYR A 351 -16.69 -7.48 -5.17
C TYR A 351 -17.87 -8.38 -5.56
N SER A 352 -18.97 -8.29 -4.82
CA SER A 352 -20.28 -8.72 -5.30
C SER A 352 -20.78 -7.58 -6.19
N GLY A 353 -20.51 -7.72 -7.48
CA GLY A 353 -21.09 -6.86 -8.50
C GLY A 353 -22.54 -7.25 -8.72
N TYR A 354 -23.47 -6.76 -7.89
CA TYR A 354 -24.86 -6.64 -8.31
C TYR A 354 -25.04 -5.32 -9.05
N LYS A 355 -25.23 -5.41 -10.37
CA LYS A 355 -26.38 -4.82 -11.07
C LYS A 355 -26.43 -5.25 -12.53
#